data_AF-A0A094BT12-F1
#
_entry.id   AF-A0A094BT12-F1
#
_cell.length_a   1.000
_cell.length_b   1.000
_cell.length_c   1.000
_cell.angle_alpha   90.00
_cell.angle_beta   90.00
_cell.angle_gamma   90.00
#
_symmetry.space_group_name_H-M   'P 1'
#
loop_
_entity.id
_entity.type
_entity.pdbx_description
1 polymer ?
#
loop_
_entity_poly.entity_id
_entity_poly.type
_entity_poly.pdbx_seq_one_letter_code
_entity_poly.pdbx_strand_id
1 'polypeptide(L)'
;WPIFQALWAEITAAGFPPILLAADGLNHMMTASAYRAPDFSVVHAHDLVLIKHFVEYISGAKKMPNGGAVVAATTTGNIPKTETMNLAFQQIEEKRAGMEEVSKASPWVESDKRVAECLKNVDLMSLKGLTKPEARGLMEYWAASGVLRQAVNERTVTEKWALAGNGVVGEIAREALKMRIVA
;
A
#
# COMPACT_ATOMS: atom_id res chain seq x y z
N TRP A 1 18.32 -19.48 1.01
CA TRP A 1 16.91 -19.84 1.22
C TRP A 1 16.69 -20.78 2.40
N PRO A 2 17.37 -21.94 2.55
CA PRO A 2 17.11 -22.87 3.66
C PRO A 2 17.29 -22.25 5.05
N ILE A 3 18.28 -21.36 5.21
CA ILE A 3 18.51 -20.62 6.46
C ILE A 3 17.32 -19.72 6.81
N PHE A 4 16.72 -19.05 5.81
CA PHE A 4 15.52 -18.24 6.04
C PHE A 4 14.34 -19.10 6.46
N GLN A 5 14.17 -20.29 5.87
CA GLN A 5 13.10 -21.21 6.27
C GLN A 5 13.28 -21.72 7.70
N ALA A 6 14.51 -22.05 8.09
CA ALA A 6 14.82 -22.45 9.46
C ALA A 6 14.55 -21.30 10.44
N LEU A 7 15.05 -20.10 10.14
CA LEU A 7 14.78 -18.89 10.94
C LEU A 7 13.27 -18.63 11.06
N TRP A 8 12.55 -18.70 9.94
CA TRP A 8 11.11 -18.46 9.91
C TRP A 8 10.35 -19.46 10.78
N ALA A 9 10.74 -20.74 10.75
CA ALA A 9 10.16 -21.77 11.60
C ALA A 9 10.38 -21.49 13.09
N GLU A 10 11.59 -21.06 13.48
CA GLU A 10 11.91 -20.72 14.87
C GLU A 10 11.12 -19.51 15.36
N ILE A 11 11.08 -18.42 14.60
CA ILE A 11 10.42 -17.18 15.04
C ILE A 11 8.89 -17.27 15.01
N THR A 12 8.32 -18.17 14.19
CA THR A 12 6.87 -18.39 14.11
C THR A 12 6.36 -19.52 15.00
N ALA A 13 7.24 -20.16 15.77
CA ALA A 13 6.88 -21.24 16.67
C ALA A 13 5.87 -20.77 17.74
N ALA A 14 5.01 -21.70 18.19
CA ALA A 14 4.01 -21.39 19.20
C ALA A 14 4.65 -20.93 20.52
N GLY A 15 4.11 -19.88 21.13
CA GLY A 15 4.65 -19.27 22.35
C GLY A 15 5.67 -18.15 22.11
N PHE A 16 6.09 -17.92 20.87
CA PHE A 16 6.87 -16.74 20.51
C PHE A 16 5.98 -15.51 20.27
N PRO A 17 6.54 -14.29 20.36
CA PRO A 17 5.80 -13.06 20.10
C PRO A 17 5.18 -13.01 18.69
N PRO A 18 4.06 -12.30 18.49
CA PRO A 18 3.48 -12.09 17.17
C PRO A 18 4.44 -11.37 16.22
N ILE A 19 4.32 -11.65 14.91
CA ILE A 19 5.19 -11.07 13.88
C ILE A 19 4.43 -10.10 12.98
N LEU A 20 5.06 -8.96 12.67
CA LEU A 20 4.63 -8.06 11.60
C LEU A 20 5.41 -8.40 10.32
N LEU A 21 4.72 -8.96 9.34
CA LEU A 21 5.26 -9.17 8.01
C LEU A 21 4.80 -8.01 7.10
N ALA A 22 5.70 -7.07 6.82
CA ALA A 22 5.38 -5.88 6.05
C ALA A 22 6.08 -5.87 4.69
N ALA A 23 5.40 -5.34 3.67
CA ALA A 23 5.97 -5.04 2.36
C ALA A 23 5.51 -3.67 1.85
N ASP A 24 6.35 -3.02 1.05
CA ASP A 24 6.02 -1.81 0.32
C ASP A 24 6.10 -2.08 -1.19
N GLY A 25 5.30 -1.37 -1.97
CA GLY A 25 5.22 -1.55 -3.42
C GLY A 25 4.52 -2.85 -3.84
N LEU A 26 3.38 -3.18 -3.22
CA LEU A 26 2.59 -4.38 -3.54
C LEU A 26 2.30 -4.52 -5.05
N ASN A 27 2.15 -3.39 -5.75
CA ASN A 27 1.94 -3.31 -7.19
C ASN A 27 2.96 -4.14 -7.99
N HIS A 28 4.23 -4.16 -7.56
CA HIS A 28 5.29 -4.92 -8.23
C HIS A 28 5.23 -6.42 -7.96
N MET A 29 4.53 -6.85 -6.91
CA MET A 29 4.32 -8.27 -6.60
C MET A 29 3.14 -8.84 -7.38
N MET A 30 2.19 -7.99 -7.78
CA MET A 30 0.93 -8.38 -8.44
C MET A 30 1.02 -8.31 -9.97
N THR A 31 2.18 -8.64 -10.53
CA THR A 31 2.42 -8.60 -11.98
C THR A 31 3.48 -9.62 -12.41
N ALA A 32 3.73 -9.71 -13.71
CA ALA A 32 4.81 -10.49 -14.26
C ALA A 32 6.17 -9.84 -13.92
N SER A 33 7.15 -10.65 -13.52
CA SER A 33 8.49 -10.14 -13.19
C SER A 33 9.32 -9.89 -14.44
N ALA A 34 10.44 -9.18 -14.29
CA ALA A 34 11.40 -8.99 -15.39
C ALA A 34 12.23 -10.26 -15.70
N TYR A 35 12.16 -11.29 -14.85
CA TYR A 35 12.94 -12.51 -15.03
C TYR A 35 12.39 -13.40 -16.16
N ARG A 36 13.31 -14.15 -16.78
CA ARG A 36 13.03 -15.13 -17.83
C ARG A 36 13.42 -16.53 -17.36
N ALA A 37 12.56 -17.49 -17.63
CA ALA A 37 12.88 -18.90 -17.44
C ALA A 37 13.81 -19.40 -18.57
N PRO A 38 14.38 -20.62 -18.47
CA PRO A 38 15.28 -21.17 -19.50
C PRO A 38 14.66 -21.29 -20.90
N ASP A 39 13.33 -21.40 -20.97
CA ASP A 39 12.53 -21.40 -22.21
C ASP A 39 12.18 -19.98 -22.70
N PHE A 40 12.76 -18.95 -22.06
CA PHE A 40 12.52 -17.52 -22.32
C PHE A 40 11.09 -17.02 -22.02
N SER A 41 10.26 -17.85 -21.37
CA SER A 41 8.97 -17.42 -20.84
C SER A 41 9.14 -16.42 -19.69
N VAL A 42 8.15 -15.55 -19.49
CA VAL A 42 8.17 -14.56 -18.39
C VAL A 42 7.86 -15.29 -17.08
N VAL A 43 8.69 -15.06 -16.06
CA VAL A 43 8.44 -15.58 -14.71
C VAL A 43 7.46 -14.65 -14.00
N HIS A 44 6.36 -15.17 -13.46
CA HIS A 44 5.42 -14.38 -12.67
C HIS A 44 6.04 -13.97 -11.32
N ALA A 45 5.72 -12.78 -10.79
CA ALA A 45 6.32 -12.35 -9.52
C ALA A 45 5.97 -13.29 -8.35
N HIS A 46 4.76 -13.86 -8.33
CA HIS A 46 4.36 -14.89 -7.35
C HIS A 46 5.18 -16.19 -7.43
N ASP A 47 5.95 -16.43 -8.49
CA ASP A 47 6.83 -17.61 -8.59
C ASP A 47 8.21 -17.34 -7.96
N LEU A 48 8.53 -16.07 -7.68
CA LEU A 48 9.74 -15.70 -6.94
C LEU A 48 9.58 -16.12 -5.48
N VAL A 49 10.51 -16.93 -4.98
CA VAL A 49 10.39 -17.64 -3.70
C VAL A 49 10.04 -16.73 -2.51
N LEU A 50 10.65 -15.55 -2.41
CA LEU A 50 10.39 -14.61 -1.33
C LEU A 50 9.02 -13.91 -1.47
N ILE A 51 8.64 -13.56 -2.70
CA ILE A 51 7.34 -12.96 -3.00
C ILE A 51 6.23 -13.97 -2.76
N LYS A 52 6.41 -15.21 -3.21
CA LYS A 52 5.51 -16.32 -2.94
C LYS A 52 5.25 -16.49 -1.45
N HIS A 53 6.31 -16.47 -0.65
CA HIS A 53 6.20 -16.55 0.80
C HIS A 53 5.31 -15.44 1.38
N PHE A 54 5.52 -14.19 0.97
CA PHE A 54 4.69 -13.06 1.40
C PHE A 54 3.23 -13.18 0.92
N VAL A 55 3.03 -13.52 -0.36
CA VAL A 55 1.73 -13.67 -1.02
C VAL A 55 0.89 -14.79 -0.37
N GLU A 56 1.51 -15.89 0.04
CA GLU A 56 0.85 -16.97 0.77
C GLU A 56 0.32 -16.51 2.13
N TYR A 57 1.03 -15.60 2.81
CA TYR A 57 0.58 -15.04 4.09
C TYR A 57 -0.49 -13.96 3.92
N ILE A 58 -0.34 -13.04 2.97
CA ILE A 58 -1.32 -11.96 2.76
C ILE A 58 -2.66 -12.51 2.24
N SER A 59 -2.64 -13.54 1.39
CA SER A 59 -3.86 -14.20 0.90
C SER A 59 -4.57 -15.05 1.97
N GLY A 60 -3.89 -15.31 3.10
CA GLY A 60 -4.37 -16.21 4.14
C GLY A 60 -4.24 -17.69 3.82
N ALA A 61 -3.56 -18.06 2.72
CA ALA A 61 -3.26 -19.45 2.39
C ALA A 61 -2.36 -20.12 3.43
N LYS A 62 -1.40 -19.35 3.99
CA LYS A 62 -0.63 -19.71 5.19
C LYS A 62 -1.01 -18.84 6.36
N LYS A 63 -1.06 -19.45 7.55
CA LYS A 63 -1.31 -18.77 8.82
C LYS A 63 -0.04 -18.75 9.67
N MET A 64 0.16 -17.67 10.43
CA MET A 64 1.26 -17.57 11.41
C MET A 64 0.79 -18.18 12.74
N PRO A 65 1.43 -19.26 13.24
CA PRO A 65 1.01 -19.94 14.48
C PRO A 65 1.06 -19.05 15.73
N ASN A 66 2.04 -18.15 15.80
CA ASN A 66 2.22 -17.15 16.85
C ASN A 66 1.35 -15.88 16.66
N GLY A 67 0.54 -15.83 15.61
CA GLY A 67 -0.26 -14.65 15.26
C GLY A 67 0.58 -13.48 14.74
N GLY A 68 -0.09 -12.34 14.55
CA GLY A 68 0.54 -11.13 14.02
C GLY A 68 -0.27 -10.48 12.92
N ALA A 69 0.41 -9.71 12.06
CA ALA A 69 -0.22 -8.98 10.97
C ALA A 69 0.63 -9.06 9.70
N VAL A 70 -0.04 -9.12 8.55
CA VAL A 70 0.58 -9.01 7.24
C VAL A 70 0.08 -7.73 6.61
N VAL A 71 0.98 -6.78 6.36
CA VAL A 71 0.62 -5.45 5.88
C VAL A 71 1.38 -5.16 4.60
N ALA A 72 0.66 -4.68 3.59
CA ALA A 72 1.25 -4.25 2.34
C ALA A 72 0.83 -2.81 2.02
N ALA A 73 1.82 -1.97 1.68
CA ALA A 73 1.56 -0.65 1.12
C ALA A 73 1.57 -0.73 -0.41
N THR A 74 0.62 -0.02 -1.03
CA THR A 74 0.65 0.26 -2.46
C THR A 74 1.47 1.52 -2.71
N THR A 75 2.04 1.61 -3.90
CA THR A 75 2.72 2.82 -4.37
C THR A 75 1.99 3.38 -5.58
N THR A 76 2.16 4.68 -5.83
CA THR A 76 1.70 5.36 -7.06
C THR A 76 2.87 5.84 -7.91
N GLY A 77 4.10 5.86 -7.36
CA GLY A 77 5.31 6.19 -8.10
C GLY A 77 5.91 4.95 -8.75
N ASN A 78 6.25 5.04 -10.05
CA ASN A 78 6.91 3.98 -10.81
C ASN A 78 6.18 2.62 -10.79
N ILE A 79 4.87 2.63 -11.02
CA ILE A 79 4.05 1.41 -10.94
C ILE A 79 3.97 0.65 -12.28
N PRO A 80 3.94 -0.69 -12.26
CA PRO A 80 3.55 -1.47 -13.41
C PRO A 80 2.03 -1.35 -13.64
N LYS A 81 1.56 -1.82 -14.80
CA LYS A 81 0.11 -1.93 -15.05
C LYS A 81 -0.47 -3.06 -14.21
N THR A 82 -1.41 -2.74 -13.33
CA THR A 82 -1.99 -3.66 -12.34
C THR A 82 -3.52 -3.59 -12.34
N GLU A 83 -4.13 -3.79 -13.50
CA GLU A 83 -5.60 -3.69 -13.67
C GLU A 83 -6.36 -4.66 -12.76
N THR A 84 -5.87 -5.91 -12.65
CA THR A 84 -6.53 -6.91 -11.80
C THR A 84 -6.45 -6.57 -10.31
N MET A 85 -5.35 -5.97 -9.86
CA MET A 85 -5.22 -5.50 -8.48
C MET A 85 -6.19 -4.35 -8.20
N ASN A 86 -6.28 -3.39 -9.12
CA ASN A 86 -7.20 -2.25 -9.00
C ASN A 86 -8.66 -2.70 -8.95
N LEU A 87 -9.03 -3.64 -9.83
CA LEU A 87 -10.35 -4.27 -9.80
C LEU A 87 -10.60 -4.97 -8.47
N ALA A 88 -9.64 -5.74 -7.95
CA ALA A 88 -9.79 -6.41 -6.66
C ALA A 88 -10.02 -5.40 -5.52
N PHE A 89 -9.30 -4.28 -5.49
CA PHE A 89 -9.53 -3.21 -4.51
C PHE A 89 -10.93 -2.62 -4.62
N GLN A 90 -11.38 -2.31 -5.84
CA GLN A 90 -12.73 -1.80 -6.07
C GLN A 90 -13.79 -2.78 -5.56
N GLN A 91 -13.63 -4.08 -5.84
CA GLN A 91 -14.55 -5.11 -5.37
C GLN A 91 -14.58 -5.22 -3.83
N ILE A 92 -13.44 -5.02 -3.16
CA ILE A 92 -13.37 -5.01 -1.68
C ILE A 92 -14.14 -3.81 -1.12
N GLU A 93 -13.99 -2.63 -1.73
CA GLU A 93 -14.72 -1.42 -1.32
C GLU A 93 -16.22 -1.55 -1.57
N GLU A 94 -16.64 -2.06 -2.72
CA GLU A 94 -18.05 -2.29 -3.08
C GLU A 94 -18.71 -3.29 -2.13
N LYS A 95 -18.02 -4.40 -1.81
CA LYS A 95 -18.49 -5.37 -0.81
C LYS A 95 -18.62 -4.75 0.58
N ARG A 96 -17.67 -3.90 0.98
CA ARG A 96 -17.73 -3.17 2.25
C ARG A 96 -18.87 -2.16 2.29
N ALA A 97 -19.21 -1.56 1.14
CA ALA A 97 -20.35 -0.66 0.98
C ALA A 97 -21.71 -1.39 0.90
N GLY A 98 -21.70 -2.73 0.82
CA GLY A 98 -22.93 -3.54 0.74
C GLY A 98 -23.63 -3.48 -0.61
N MET A 99 -22.92 -3.18 -1.70
CA MET A 99 -23.50 -3.20 -3.04
C MET A 99 -23.79 -4.64 -3.49
N GLU A 100 -24.97 -4.87 -4.06
CA GLU A 100 -25.38 -6.20 -4.58
C GLU A 100 -24.65 -6.58 -5.88
N GLU A 101 -24.35 -5.59 -6.73
CA GLU A 101 -23.59 -5.80 -7.96
C GLU A 101 -22.12 -5.41 -7.76
N VAL A 102 -21.27 -6.43 -7.68
CA VAL A 102 -19.81 -6.27 -7.64
C VAL A 102 -19.28 -6.12 -9.07
N SER A 103 -18.38 -5.17 -9.27
CA SER A 103 -17.74 -4.89 -10.55
C SER A 103 -17.07 -6.13 -11.12
N LYS A 104 -17.42 -6.47 -12.37
CA LYS A 104 -16.89 -7.65 -13.07
C LYS A 104 -15.66 -7.29 -13.89
N ALA A 105 -14.78 -8.27 -14.08
CA ALA A 105 -13.65 -8.12 -14.98
C ALA A 105 -14.15 -7.87 -16.41
N SER A 106 -13.54 -6.89 -17.08
CA SER A 106 -13.82 -6.60 -18.49
C SER A 106 -13.38 -7.79 -19.36
N PRO A 107 -14.21 -8.27 -20.30
CA PRO A 107 -13.81 -9.31 -21.25
C PRO A 107 -12.62 -8.92 -22.15
N TRP A 108 -12.33 -7.62 -22.26
CA TRP A 108 -11.34 -7.06 -23.17
C TRP A 108 -9.99 -6.75 -22.50
N VAL A 109 -9.89 -6.95 -21.18
CA VAL A 109 -8.68 -6.67 -20.41
C VAL A 109 -8.14 -7.98 -19.85
N GLU A 110 -6.88 -8.26 -20.13
CA GLU A 110 -6.20 -9.43 -19.58
C GLU A 110 -6.20 -9.37 -18.06
N SER A 111 -6.74 -10.41 -17.43
CA SER A 111 -6.93 -10.48 -15.98
C SER A 111 -6.10 -11.61 -15.39
N ASP A 112 -5.29 -11.29 -14.38
CA ASP A 112 -4.47 -12.28 -13.70
C ASP A 112 -5.26 -13.00 -12.59
N LYS A 113 -5.59 -14.27 -12.84
CA LYS A 113 -6.33 -15.10 -11.88
C LYS A 113 -5.58 -15.28 -10.55
N ARG A 114 -4.24 -15.34 -10.57
CA ARG A 114 -3.43 -15.54 -9.35
C ARG A 114 -3.51 -14.32 -8.44
N VAL A 115 -3.50 -13.12 -9.04
CA VAL A 115 -3.65 -11.85 -8.31
C VAL A 115 -5.06 -11.74 -7.73
N ALA A 116 -6.09 -12.05 -8.54
CA ALA A 116 -7.48 -12.01 -8.10
C ALA A 116 -7.75 -12.98 -6.92
N GLU A 117 -7.18 -14.19 -6.98
CA GLU A 117 -7.28 -15.16 -5.88
C GLU A 117 -6.55 -14.70 -4.63
N CYS A 118 -5.34 -14.14 -4.78
CA CYS A 118 -4.55 -13.63 -3.66
C CYS A 118 -5.29 -12.55 -2.86
N LEU A 119 -5.97 -11.62 -3.53
CA LEU A 119 -6.57 -10.45 -2.90
C LEU A 119 -8.02 -10.67 -2.45
N LYS A 120 -8.58 -11.87 -2.66
CA LYS A 120 -10.00 -12.15 -2.43
C LYS A 120 -10.46 -11.92 -0.98
N ASN A 121 -9.60 -12.21 0.00
CA ASN A 121 -9.91 -12.20 1.43
C ASN A 121 -9.09 -11.17 2.21
N VAL A 122 -8.56 -10.15 1.53
CA VAL A 122 -7.67 -9.14 2.13
C VAL A 122 -8.48 -7.92 2.55
N ASP A 123 -8.12 -7.33 3.69
CA ASP A 123 -8.68 -6.05 4.13
C ASP A 123 -7.95 -4.88 3.46
N LEU A 124 -8.72 -3.95 2.90
CA LEU A 124 -8.19 -2.72 2.32
C LEU A 124 -8.35 -1.55 3.28
N MET A 125 -7.26 -0.80 3.51
CA MET A 125 -7.29 0.48 4.22
C MET A 125 -6.99 1.61 3.24
N SER A 126 -8.03 2.36 2.87
CA SER A 126 -7.91 3.51 1.98
C SER A 126 -7.43 4.74 2.77
N LEU A 127 -6.26 5.27 2.40
CA LEU A 127 -5.71 6.48 3.00
C LEU A 127 -6.25 7.71 2.28
N LYS A 128 -6.67 8.71 3.06
CA LYS A 128 -7.19 9.99 2.57
C LYS A 128 -6.32 11.14 3.06
N GLY A 129 -6.59 12.34 2.55
CA GLY A 129 -5.99 13.56 3.07
C GLY A 129 -6.28 13.77 4.56
N LEU A 130 -5.38 14.47 5.25
CA LEU A 130 -5.54 14.84 6.65
C LEU A 130 -6.79 15.70 6.84
N THR A 131 -7.40 15.59 8.01
CA THR A 131 -8.39 16.56 8.47
C THR A 131 -7.72 17.91 8.75
N LYS A 132 -8.50 19.00 8.78
CA LYS A 132 -7.96 20.33 9.08
C LYS A 132 -7.23 20.40 10.45
N PRO A 133 -7.73 19.80 11.55
CA PRO A 133 -7.00 19.78 12.81
C PRO A 133 -5.67 19.01 12.74
N GLU A 134 -5.63 17.88 12.04
CA GLU A 134 -4.40 17.11 11.84
C GLU A 134 -3.38 17.90 11.00
N ALA A 135 -3.84 18.55 9.93
CA ALA A 135 -3.01 19.41 9.10
C ALA A 135 -2.45 20.60 9.90
N ARG A 136 -3.27 21.20 10.77
CA ARG A 136 -2.82 22.25 11.71
C ARG A 136 -1.69 21.74 12.61
N GLY A 137 -1.89 20.60 13.27
CA GLY A 137 -0.88 20.01 14.15
C GLY A 137 0.43 19.71 13.41
N LEU A 138 0.34 19.20 12.18
CA LEU A 138 1.51 18.96 11.33
C LEU A 138 2.24 20.26 10.97
N MET A 139 1.51 21.33 10.61
CA MET A 139 2.10 22.63 10.30
C MET A 139 2.71 23.32 11.53
N GLU A 140 2.05 23.22 12.69
CA GLU A 140 2.58 23.71 13.97
C GLU A 140 3.89 22.99 14.33
N TYR A 141 3.95 21.68 14.13
CA TYR A 141 5.19 20.91 14.28
C TYR A 141 6.30 21.39 13.33
N TRP A 142 5.99 21.63 12.06
CA TRP A 142 6.98 22.15 11.10
C TRP A 142 7.45 23.57 11.44
N ALA A 143 6.56 24.41 11.98
CA ALA A 143 6.91 25.76 12.43
C ALA A 143 7.81 25.71 13.67
N ALA A 144 7.48 24.87 14.65
CA ALA A 144 8.29 24.64 15.84
C ALA A 144 9.68 24.05 15.50
N SER A 145 9.74 23.22 14.45
CA SER A 145 11.00 22.66 13.93
C SER A 145 11.81 23.63 13.06
N GLY A 146 11.29 24.84 12.81
CA GLY A 146 11.95 25.87 11.98
C GLY A 146 11.93 25.60 10.47
N VAL A 147 11.22 24.56 10.03
CA VAL A 147 11.09 24.19 8.61
C VAL A 147 10.05 25.08 7.91
N LEU A 148 8.97 25.44 8.62
CA LEU A 148 7.98 26.39 8.16
C LEU A 148 8.22 27.76 8.82
N ARG A 149 8.58 28.77 8.02
CA ARG A 149 8.87 30.14 8.51
C ARG A 149 7.66 31.07 8.51
N GLN A 150 6.46 30.53 8.44
CA GLN A 150 5.20 31.28 8.39
C GLN A 150 4.42 31.08 9.67
N ALA A 151 3.67 32.10 10.09
CA ALA A 151 2.76 31.98 11.23
C ALA A 151 1.64 31.01 10.89
N VAL A 152 1.44 29.99 11.73
CA VAL A 152 0.38 29.00 11.57
C VAL A 152 -0.90 29.55 12.19
N ASN A 153 -1.78 30.07 11.34
CA ASN A 153 -3.10 30.56 11.72
C ASN A 153 -4.19 29.84 10.90
N GLU A 154 -5.46 29.98 11.30
CA GLU A 154 -6.55 29.25 10.62
C GLU A 154 -6.67 29.55 9.12
N ARG A 155 -6.35 30.78 8.72
CA ARG A 155 -6.34 31.18 7.31
C ARG A 155 -5.28 30.40 6.53
N THR A 156 -4.03 30.43 6.99
CA THR A 156 -2.89 29.73 6.35
C THR A 156 -3.09 28.22 6.34
N VAL A 157 -3.62 27.64 7.41
CA VAL A 157 -3.95 26.21 7.46
C VAL A 157 -5.03 25.89 6.44
N THR A 158 -6.11 26.66 6.39
CA THR A 158 -7.21 26.42 5.43
C THR A 158 -6.74 26.59 3.99
N GLU A 159 -5.93 27.61 3.71
CA GLU A 159 -5.35 27.87 2.40
C GLU A 159 -4.49 26.70 1.93
N LYS A 160 -3.49 26.29 2.72
CA LYS A 160 -2.59 25.19 2.38
C LYS A 160 -3.31 23.84 2.32
N TRP A 161 -4.31 23.63 3.18
CA TRP A 161 -5.13 22.42 3.16
C TRP A 161 -6.00 22.31 1.90
N ALA A 162 -6.59 23.43 1.45
CA ALA A 162 -7.42 23.47 0.26
C ALA A 162 -6.60 23.32 -1.02
N LEU A 163 -5.45 24.01 -1.11
CA LEU A 163 -4.55 23.93 -2.26
C LEU A 163 -3.92 22.53 -2.39
N ALA A 164 -3.61 21.87 -1.27
CA ALA A 164 -3.14 20.49 -1.22
C ALA A 164 -4.21 19.42 -1.51
N GLY A 165 -5.31 19.75 -2.19
CA GLY A 165 -6.34 18.79 -2.59
C GLY A 165 -7.08 18.17 -1.40
N ASN A 166 -7.54 19.01 -0.47
CA ASN A 166 -8.23 18.59 0.76
C ASN A 166 -7.33 17.76 1.71
N GLY A 167 -6.08 18.20 1.89
CA GLY A 167 -5.20 17.69 2.93
C GLY A 167 -4.26 16.57 2.52
N VAL A 168 -3.94 16.39 1.24
CA VAL A 168 -2.94 15.40 0.82
C VAL A 168 -1.56 15.80 1.38
N VAL A 169 -1.03 15.02 2.33
CA VAL A 169 0.17 15.37 3.11
C VAL A 169 1.37 15.74 2.22
N GLY A 170 1.62 14.95 1.18
CA GLY A 170 2.72 15.20 0.24
C GLY A 170 2.59 16.55 -0.47
N GLU A 171 1.35 16.95 -0.79
CA GLU A 171 1.04 18.23 -1.42
C GLU A 171 1.15 19.38 -0.42
N ILE A 172 0.66 19.21 0.83
CA ILE A 172 0.87 20.23 1.87
C ILE A 172 2.37 20.46 2.08
N ALA A 173 3.17 19.40 2.16
CA ALA A 173 4.62 19.52 2.30
C ALA A 173 5.27 20.21 1.08
N ARG A 174 4.80 19.92 -0.14
CA ARG A 174 5.26 20.59 -1.36
C ARG A 174 4.98 22.09 -1.31
N GLU A 175 3.78 22.49 -0.91
CA GLU A 175 3.36 23.89 -0.89
C GLU A 175 3.86 24.71 0.30
N ALA A 176 3.99 24.07 1.47
CA ALA A 176 4.43 24.73 2.68
C ALA A 176 5.96 24.83 2.75
N LEU A 177 6.68 23.82 2.23
CA LEU A 177 8.13 23.69 2.43
C LEU A 177 8.95 23.88 1.16
N LYS A 178 8.47 23.41 0.00
CA LYS A 178 9.26 23.41 -1.25
C LYS A 178 8.99 24.60 -2.15
N MET A 179 7.80 25.20 -2.10
CA MET A 179 7.53 26.41 -2.86
C MET A 179 8.34 27.57 -2.28
N ARG A 180 9.38 28.00 -3.02
CA ARG A 180 9.98 29.31 -2.81
C ARG A 180 8.93 30.34 -3.15
N ILE A 181 8.41 31.01 -2.13
CA ILE A 181 7.82 32.33 -2.32
C ILE A 181 8.99 33.23 -2.69
N VAL A 182 9.14 33.50 -3.99
CA VAL A 182 9.93 34.65 -4.45
C VAL A 182 9.13 35.86 -3.97
N ALA A 183 9.60 36.45 -2.88
CA ALA A 183 9.14 37.76 -2.42
C ALA A 183 9.81 38.85 -3.27
#